data_AF-A0A438HK57-F1
#
_entry.id   AF-A0A438HK57-F1
#
_cell.length_a   1.000
_cell.length_b   1.000
_cell.length_c   1.000
_cell.angle_alpha   90.00
_cell.angle_beta   90.00
_cell.angle_gamma   90.00
#
_symmetry.space_group_name_H-M   'P 1'
#
loop_
_entity.id
_entity.type
_entity.pdbx_description
1 polymer ?
#
loop_
_entity_poly.entity_id
_entity_poly.type
_entity_poly.pdbx_seq_one_letter_code
_entity_poly.pdbx_strand_id
1 'polypeptide(L)'
;MKDMGEASYVIGIKIERDRSQRILGLSQETYINKVLERFCMQDCSLGTAPIVKGEKFSLNQCPSNDLEKKEMKNIPYASTVGSLMYAQVCTRLDISYAVGMLSKYQSNPGLEHWKAAKKVIW
;
A
#
# COMPACT_ATOMS: atom_id res chain seq x y z
N MET A 1 -21.99 28.03 -9.96
CA MET A 1 -20.83 27.35 -9.36
C MET A 1 -20.22 28.30 -8.33
N LYS A 2 -20.00 27.86 -7.09
CA LYS A 2 -19.53 28.73 -6.00
C LYS A 2 -18.03 28.52 -5.80
N ASP A 3 -17.27 29.61 -5.71
CA ASP A 3 -15.85 29.57 -5.36
C ASP A 3 -15.70 29.29 -3.86
N MET A 4 -14.87 28.31 -3.50
CA MET A 4 -14.56 27.93 -2.13
C MET A 4 -13.17 28.40 -1.67
N GLY A 5 -12.48 29.19 -2.51
CA GLY A 5 -11.10 29.60 -2.26
C GLY A 5 -10.11 28.50 -2.65
N GLU A 6 -8.91 28.57 -2.07
CA GLU A 6 -7.84 27.65 -2.42
C GLU A 6 -8.09 26.22 -1.91
N ALA A 7 -7.91 25.24 -2.79
CA ALA A 7 -8.06 23.83 -2.44
C ALA A 7 -6.92 23.37 -1.51
N SER A 8 -7.29 22.87 -0.34
CA SER A 8 -6.36 22.29 0.63
C SER A 8 -6.31 20.75 0.56
N TYR A 9 -7.33 20.11 -0.02
CA TYR A 9 -7.40 18.66 -0.20
C TYR A 9 -8.06 18.28 -1.53
N VAL A 10 -7.62 17.15 -2.09
CA VAL A 10 -8.28 16.48 -3.22
C VAL A 10 -8.23 14.97 -3.01
N ILE A 11 -9.40 14.33 -2.88
CA ILE A 11 -9.52 12.87 -2.69
C ILE A 11 -8.61 12.36 -1.54
N GLY A 12 -8.54 13.10 -0.43
CA GLY A 12 -7.69 12.73 0.73
C GLY A 12 -6.18 12.95 0.54
N ILE A 13 -5.76 13.58 -0.55
CA ILE A 13 -4.40 14.10 -0.73
C ILE A 13 -4.40 15.55 -0.23
N LYS A 14 -3.52 15.87 0.73
CA LYS A 14 -3.28 17.24 1.19
C LYS A 14 -2.50 18.00 0.13
N ILE A 15 -2.95 19.21 -0.19
CA ILE A 15 -2.30 20.11 -1.13
C ILE A 15 -1.61 21.19 -0.31
N GLU A 16 -0.30 21.34 -0.51
CA GLU A 16 0.50 22.42 0.07
C GLU A 16 1.00 23.29 -1.07
N ARG A 17 0.61 24.56 -1.08
CA ARG A 17 0.91 25.47 -2.19
C ARG A 17 1.56 26.74 -1.67
N ASP A 18 2.76 27.02 -2.13
CA ASP A 18 3.44 28.31 -1.94
C ASP A 18 3.54 29.01 -3.30
N ARG A 19 2.75 30.06 -3.50
CA ARG A 19 2.75 30.83 -4.75
C ARG A 19 3.96 31.75 -4.89
N SER A 20 4.52 32.21 -3.78
CA SER A 20 5.68 33.10 -3.78
C SER A 20 6.92 32.35 -4.27
N GLN A 21 7.09 31.11 -3.79
CA GLN A 21 8.17 30.22 -4.19
C GLN A 21 7.82 29.34 -5.41
N ARG A 22 6.56 29.38 -5.86
CA ARG A 22 6.02 28.55 -6.97
C ARG A 22 6.15 27.04 -6.70
N ILE A 23 5.94 26.63 -5.45
CA ILE A 23 6.01 25.23 -5.02
C ILE A 23 4.60 24.66 -4.88
N LEU A 24 4.44 23.41 -5.31
CA LEU A 24 3.26 22.59 -5.10
C LEU A 24 3.69 21.24 -4.51
N GLY A 25 3.30 20.99 -3.26
CA GLY A 25 3.47 19.73 -2.55
C GLY A 25 2.16 18.96 -2.46
N LEU A 26 2.27 17.63 -2.51
CA LEU A 26 1.18 16.70 -2.31
C LEU A 26 1.56 15.72 -1.22
N SER A 27 0.69 15.52 -0.22
CA SER A 27 0.93 14.58 0.86
C SER A 27 -0.26 13.66 1.08
N GLN A 28 0.02 12.36 1.23
CA GLN A 28 -0.93 11.33 1.65
C GLN A 28 -0.65 10.79 3.06
N GLU A 29 0.10 11.53 3.88
CA GLU A 29 0.46 11.11 5.24
C GLU A 29 -0.76 10.64 6.05
N THR A 30 -1.84 11.43 6.05
CA THR A 30 -3.08 11.06 6.76
C THR A 30 -3.71 9.78 6.22
N TYR A 31 -3.60 9.51 4.92
CA TYR A 31 -4.10 8.27 4.32
C TYR A 31 -3.22 7.09 4.72
N ILE A 32 -1.91 7.22 4.63
CA ILE A 32 -0.93 6.19 5.01
C ILE A 32 -1.11 5.81 6.49
N ASN A 33 -1.26 6.79 7.39
CA ASN A 33 -1.51 6.53 8.81
C ASN A 33 -2.80 5.73 9.05
N LYS A 34 -3.88 6.05 8.32
CA LYS A 34 -5.13 5.27 8.38
C LYS A 34 -4.96 3.84 7.85
N VAL A 35 -4.12 3.65 6.83
CA VAL A 35 -3.81 2.31 6.29
C VAL A 35 -2.99 1.50 7.30
N LEU A 36 -1.98 2.11 7.92
CA LEU A 36 -1.19 1.48 8.98
C LEU A 36 -2.07 1.04 10.15
N GLU A 37 -2.97 1.92 10.59
CA GLU A 37 -3.91 1.62 11.67
C GLU A 37 -4.87 0.48 11.31
N ARG A 38 -5.46 0.55 10.11
CA ARG A 38 -6.42 -0.44 9.61
C ARG A 38 -5.85 -1.86 9.56
N PHE A 39 -4.57 -2.01 9.27
CA PHE A 39 -3.92 -3.31 9.12
C PHE A 39 -3.04 -3.69 10.33
N CYS A 40 -3.14 -2.96 11.45
CA CYS A 40 -2.37 -3.21 12.67
C CYS A 40 -0.85 -3.20 12.44
N MET A 41 -0.38 -2.20 11.70
CA MET A 41 1.02 -2.05 11.25
C MET A 41 1.73 -0.85 11.88
N GLN A 42 1.15 -0.23 12.91
CA GLN A 42 1.69 0.99 13.53
C GLN A 42 3.11 0.80 14.08
N ASP A 43 3.39 -0.37 14.66
CA ASP A 43 4.67 -0.70 15.32
C ASP A 43 5.60 -1.55 14.45
N CYS A 44 5.33 -1.66 13.15
CA CYS A 44 6.18 -2.47 12.27
C CYS A 44 7.53 -1.80 12.02
N SER A 45 8.58 -2.60 11.85
CA SER A 45 9.93 -2.10 11.63
C SER A 45 10.18 -1.78 10.14
N LEU A 46 10.93 -0.72 9.91
CA LEU A 46 11.43 -0.36 8.58
C LEU A 46 12.31 -1.49 8.02
N GLY A 47 11.88 -2.05 6.90
CA GLY A 47 12.75 -2.85 6.04
C GLY A 47 13.62 -1.94 5.17
N THR A 48 14.78 -2.45 4.70
CA THR A 48 15.69 -1.69 3.83
C THR A 48 15.07 -1.34 2.48
N ALA A 49 14.16 -2.18 1.97
CA ALA A 49 13.45 -1.97 0.72
C ALA A 49 12.14 -2.77 0.72
N PRO A 50 11.08 -2.31 0.01
CA PRO A 50 9.83 -3.06 -0.12
C PRO A 50 10.06 -4.48 -0.67
N ILE A 51 10.92 -4.60 -1.70
CA ILE A 51 11.36 -5.86 -2.30
C ILE A 51 12.89 -5.82 -2.46
N VAL A 52 13.58 -6.90 -2.07
CA VAL A 52 15.05 -6.99 -2.24
C VAL A 52 15.42 -7.76 -3.50
N LYS A 53 16.62 -7.50 -4.05
CA LYS A 53 17.12 -8.19 -5.24
C LYS A 53 17.14 -9.71 -5.01
N GLY A 54 16.44 -10.44 -5.88
CA GLY A 54 16.35 -11.90 -5.82
C GLY A 54 15.10 -12.43 -5.11
N GLU A 55 14.33 -11.59 -4.40
CA GLU A 55 12.98 -11.97 -3.94
C GLU A 55 12.09 -12.22 -5.16
N LYS A 56 11.56 -13.43 -5.23
CA LYS A 56 10.63 -13.86 -6.28
C LYS A 56 9.43 -14.53 -5.63
N PHE A 57 8.25 -14.19 -6.14
CA PHE A 57 7.02 -14.86 -5.77
C PHE A 57 6.56 -15.78 -6.90
N SER A 58 5.86 -16.85 -6.56
CA SER A 58 5.38 -17.84 -7.51
C SER A 58 4.06 -18.45 -7.05
N LEU A 59 3.33 -19.08 -7.96
CA LEU A 59 2.07 -19.76 -7.65
C LEU A 59 2.27 -20.95 -6.69
N ASN A 60 3.50 -21.47 -6.56
CA ASN A 60 3.80 -22.55 -5.62
C ASN A 60 3.71 -22.10 -4.15
N GLN A 61 3.70 -20.80 -3.89
CA GLN A 61 3.50 -20.22 -2.55
C GLN A 61 2.01 -19.98 -2.24
N CYS A 62 1.12 -20.21 -3.21
CA CYS A 62 -0.31 -20.12 -2.98
C CYS A 62 -0.80 -21.33 -2.17
N PRO A 63 -1.80 -21.15 -1.30
CA PRO A 63 -2.40 -22.24 -0.54
C PRO A 63 -2.86 -23.39 -1.44
N SER A 64 -2.40 -24.59 -1.11
CA SER A 64 -2.69 -25.82 -1.85
C SER A 64 -3.62 -26.76 -1.08
N ASN A 65 -3.52 -26.76 0.25
CA ASN A 65 -4.32 -27.60 1.15
C ASN A 65 -5.31 -26.77 1.98
N ASP A 66 -6.26 -27.46 2.64
CA ASP A 66 -7.32 -26.81 3.40
C ASP A 66 -6.81 -26.12 4.67
N LEU A 67 -5.69 -26.57 5.23
CA LEU A 67 -5.07 -25.94 6.39
C LEU A 67 -4.55 -24.54 6.02
N GLU A 68 -3.74 -24.44 4.97
CA GLU A 68 -3.21 -23.17 4.44
C GLU A 68 -4.33 -22.22 4.02
N LYS A 69 -5.37 -22.73 3.36
CA LYS A 69 -6.53 -21.92 2.98
C LYS A 69 -7.27 -21.39 4.21
N LYS A 70 -7.37 -22.19 5.27
CA LYS A 70 -8.00 -21.77 6.54
C LYS A 70 -7.18 -20.69 7.24
N GLU A 71 -5.85 -20.77 7.20
CA GLU A 71 -4.95 -19.73 7.72
C GLU A 71 -5.12 -18.41 6.96
N MET A 72 -5.22 -18.47 5.62
CA MET A 72 -5.36 -17.28 4.78
C MET A 72 -6.78 -16.67 4.80
N LYS A 73 -7.81 -17.42 5.21
CA LYS A 73 -9.23 -17.06 5.09
C LYS A 73 -9.59 -15.67 5.64
N ASN A 74 -8.97 -15.29 6.75
CA ASN A 74 -9.28 -14.03 7.45
C ASN A 74 -8.22 -12.95 7.20
N ILE A 75 -7.23 -13.19 6.34
CA ILE A 75 -6.18 -12.22 6.05
C ILE A 75 -6.70 -11.23 5.01
N PRO A 76 -6.70 -9.91 5.29
CA PRO A 76 -7.29 -8.91 4.41
C PRO A 76 -6.37 -8.53 3.24
N TYR A 77 -5.71 -9.52 2.61
CA TYR A 77 -4.69 -9.32 1.58
C TYR A 77 -5.16 -8.39 0.46
N ALA A 78 -6.35 -8.66 -0.09
CA ALA A 78 -6.90 -7.90 -1.20
C ALA A 78 -7.14 -6.42 -0.87
N SER A 79 -7.61 -6.16 0.36
CA SER A 79 -7.86 -4.81 0.88
C SER A 79 -6.55 -4.06 1.11
N THR A 80 -5.54 -4.77 1.63
CA THR A 80 -4.19 -4.24 1.81
C THR A 80 -3.57 -3.83 0.48
N VAL A 81 -3.54 -4.73 -0.51
CA VAL A 81 -3.00 -4.42 -1.84
C VAL A 81 -3.76 -3.26 -2.48
N GLY A 82 -5.10 -3.22 -2.37
CA GLY A 82 -5.89 -2.10 -2.88
C GLY A 82 -5.55 -0.76 -2.22
N SER A 83 -5.24 -0.77 -0.93
CA SER A 83 -4.83 0.44 -0.20
C SER A 83 -3.45 0.93 -0.64
N LEU A 84 -2.51 -0.01 -0.84
CA LEU A 84 -1.20 0.28 -1.41
C LEU A 84 -1.28 0.79 -2.85
N MET A 85 -2.23 0.26 -3.64
CA MET A 85 -2.48 0.71 -5.01
C MET A 85 -2.87 2.19 -5.05
N TYR A 86 -3.71 2.65 -4.12
CA TYR A 86 -4.05 4.06 -4.05
C TYR A 86 -2.84 4.93 -3.68
N ALA A 87 -2.04 4.48 -2.72
CA ALA A 87 -0.84 5.21 -2.31
C ALA A 87 0.17 5.39 -3.47
N GLN A 88 0.42 4.32 -4.24
CA GLN A 88 1.40 4.36 -5.33
C GLN A 88 1.00 5.27 -6.50
N VAL A 89 -0.31 5.38 -6.79
CA VAL A 89 -0.80 6.15 -7.95
C VAL A 89 -0.67 7.66 -7.69
N CYS A 90 -0.76 8.06 -6.42
CA CYS A 90 -0.84 9.47 -6.06
C CYS A 90 0.50 10.05 -5.62
N THR A 91 1.16 9.47 -4.62
CA THR A 91 2.36 10.08 -3.99
C THR A 91 3.49 9.11 -3.65
N ARG A 92 3.27 7.79 -3.67
CA ARG A 92 4.26 6.75 -3.30
C ARG A 92 4.69 5.89 -4.49
N LEU A 93 5.21 6.51 -5.56
CA LEU A 93 5.65 5.77 -6.76
C LEU A 93 6.77 4.74 -6.49
N ASP A 94 7.53 4.93 -5.41
CA ASP A 94 8.62 4.07 -4.94
C ASP A 94 8.19 2.61 -4.69
N ILE A 95 6.94 2.38 -4.27
CA ILE A 95 6.42 1.03 -4.00
C ILE A 95 5.79 0.36 -5.23
N SER A 96 5.73 1.03 -6.38
CA SER A 96 4.89 0.61 -7.49
C SER A 96 5.22 -0.79 -8.03
N TYR A 97 6.52 -1.08 -8.14
CA TYR A 97 7.00 -2.40 -8.53
C TYR A 97 6.53 -3.50 -7.57
N ALA A 98 6.64 -3.27 -6.26
CA ALA A 98 6.24 -4.22 -5.23
C ALA A 98 4.73 -4.50 -5.28
N VAL A 99 3.92 -3.44 -5.39
CA VAL A 99 2.47 -3.58 -5.50
C VAL A 99 2.07 -4.32 -6.77
N GLY A 100 2.72 -4.04 -7.90
CA GLY A 100 2.48 -4.75 -9.16
C GLY A 100 2.82 -6.25 -9.10
N MET A 101 3.88 -6.62 -8.38
CA MET A 101 4.19 -8.03 -8.13
C MET A 101 3.13 -8.72 -7.26
N LEU A 102 2.73 -8.09 -6.16
CA LEU A 102 1.78 -8.65 -5.20
C LEU A 102 0.36 -8.78 -5.78
N SER A 103 -0.05 -7.83 -6.63
CA SER A 103 -1.37 -7.83 -7.26
C SER A 103 -1.67 -9.10 -8.07
N LYS A 104 -0.64 -9.84 -8.50
CA LYS A 104 -0.79 -11.12 -9.24
C LYS A 104 -1.43 -12.24 -8.42
N TYR A 105 -1.39 -12.15 -7.09
CA TYR A 105 -1.84 -13.22 -6.19
C TYR A 105 -3.15 -12.89 -5.48
N GLN A 106 -3.90 -11.89 -5.97
CA GLN A 106 -5.13 -11.40 -5.35
C GLN A 106 -6.19 -12.50 -5.13
N SER A 107 -6.29 -13.47 -6.04
CA SER A 107 -7.30 -14.53 -6.01
C SER A 107 -6.98 -15.68 -5.06
N ASN A 108 -5.69 -15.96 -4.84
CA ASN A 108 -5.24 -17.03 -3.96
C ASN A 108 -3.91 -16.64 -3.28
N PRO A 109 -3.90 -15.66 -2.37
CA PRO A 109 -2.69 -15.22 -1.71
C PRO A 109 -2.22 -16.27 -0.72
N GLY A 110 -0.90 -16.34 -0.51
CA GLY A 110 -0.27 -17.22 0.46
C GLY A 110 0.41 -16.41 1.56
N LEU A 111 0.92 -17.11 2.57
CA LEU A 111 1.50 -16.46 3.74
C LEU A 111 2.73 -15.61 3.38
N GLU A 112 3.55 -16.08 2.44
CA GLU A 112 4.71 -15.33 1.94
C GLU A 112 4.29 -14.06 1.19
N HIS A 113 3.21 -14.12 0.41
CA HIS A 113 2.63 -12.93 -0.22
C HIS A 113 2.14 -11.94 0.83
N TRP A 114 1.51 -12.41 1.91
CA TRP A 114 1.05 -11.54 3.00
C TRP A 114 2.19 -10.88 3.76
N LYS A 115 3.25 -11.63 4.09
CA LYS A 115 4.46 -11.07 4.73
C LYS A 115 5.06 -9.97 3.87
N ALA A 116 5.15 -10.20 2.56
CA ALA A 116 5.64 -9.21 1.62
C ALA A 116 4.72 -7.98 1.53
N ALA A 117 3.40 -8.15 1.49
CA ALA A 117 2.46 -7.02 1.50
C ALA A 117 2.64 -6.14 2.74
N LYS A 118 2.79 -6.75 3.92
CA LYS A 118 3.07 -6.02 5.17
C LYS A 118 4.37 -5.20 5.10
N LYS A 119 5.41 -5.75 4.49
CA LYS A 119 6.70 -5.06 4.30
C LYS A 119 6.58 -3.80 3.41
N VAL A 120 5.58 -3.71 2.54
CA VAL A 120 5.35 -2.57 1.62
C VAL A 120 4.51 -1.46 2.27
N ILE A 121 3.69 -1.78 3.28
CA ILE A 121 2.82 -0.80 3.96
C ILE A 121 3.63 0.26 4.74
N TRP A 122 4.83 -0.10 5.17
CA TRP A 122 5.82 0.80 5.72
C TRP A 122 6.63 1.44 4.58
#